data_AF-A0A925VJZ0-F1
#
_entry.id   AF-A0A925VJZ0-F1
#
_cell.length_a   1.000
_cell.length_b   1.000
_cell.length_c   1.000
_cell.angle_alpha   90.00
_cell.angle_beta   90.00
_cell.angle_gamma   90.00
#
_symmetry.space_group_name_H-M   'P 1'
#
loop_
_entity.id
_entity.type
_entity.pdbx_description
1 polymer ?
#
loop_
_entity_poly.entity_id
_entity_poly.type
_entity_poly.pdbx_seq_one_letter_code
_entity_poly.pdbx_strand_id
1 'polypeptide(L)' 'IYALGIVMYMLLSGRAPFEASNPQSLAYQIVNHDPEPPSRFRPDVTAPMEDIVKQAMSKDPARRY' A
#
# COMPACT_ATOMS: atom_id res chain seq x y z
N ILE A 1 -1.44 6.17 -10.46
CA ILE A 1 -1.03 4.78 -10.15
C ILE A 1 -0.99 4.52 -8.64
N TYR A 2 -0.44 5.41 -7.81
CA TYR A 2 -0.41 5.22 -6.35
C TYR A 2 -1.80 4.96 -5.70
N ALA A 3 -2.83 5.72 -6.09
CA ALA A 3 -4.20 5.49 -5.63
C ALA A 3 -4.75 4.10 -5.99
N LEU A 4 -4.37 3.54 -7.14
CA LEU A 4 -4.76 2.18 -7.54
C LEU A 4 -4.09 1.13 -6.64
N GLY A 5 -2.82 1.33 -6.28
CA GLY A 5 -2.12 0.46 -5.33
C GLY A 5 -2.79 0.43 -3.96
N ILE A 6 -3.24 1.58 -3.46
CA ILE A 6 -4.01 1.68 -2.19
C ILE A 6 -5.35 0.94 -2.31
N VAL A 7 -6.06 1.10 -3.43
CA VAL A 7 -7.35 0.40 -3.63
C VAL A 7 -7.14 -1.11 -3.74
N MET A 8 -6.13 -1.58 -4.47
CA MET A 8 -5.78 -3.01 -4.50
C MET A 8 -5.42 -3.55 -3.13
N TYR A 9 -4.63 -2.80 -2.36
CA TYR A 9 -4.29 -3.16 -0.98
C TYR A 9 -5.57 -3.34 -0.15
N MET A 10 -6.49 -2.37 -0.21
CA MET A 10 -7.76 -2.44 0.51
C MET A 10 -8.65 -3.59 0.05
N LEU A 11 -8.66 -3.92 -1.25
CA LEU A 11 -9.42 -5.06 -1.77
C LEU A 11 -8.84 -6.40 -1.29
N LEU A 12 -7.53 -6.47 -1.08
CA LEU A 12 -6.84 -7.69 -0.64
C LEU A 12 -6.90 -7.89 0.87
N SER A 13 -6.54 -6.86 1.64
CA SER A 13 -6.46 -6.92 3.10
C SER A 13 -7.76 -6.53 3.80
N GLY A 14 -8.70 -5.89 3.09
CA GLY A 14 -9.90 -5.29 3.68
C GLY A 14 -9.62 -4.03 4.51
N ARG A 15 -8.38 -3.52 4.50
CA ARG A 15 -7.92 -2.41 5.35
C ARG A 15 -7.11 -1.40 4.56
N ALA A 16 -7.14 -0.14 5.00
CA ALA A 16 -6.27 0.88 4.44
C ALA A 16 -4.81 0.63 4.87
N PRO A 17 -3.83 0.82 3.96
CA PRO A 17 -2.41 0.65 4.29
C PRO A 17 -1.88 1.72 5.27
N PHE A 18 -2.56 2.87 5.34
CA PHE A 18 -2.24 3.97 6.24
C PHE A 18 -3.53 4.53 6.80
N GLU A 19 -3.60 4.68 8.12
CA GLU A 19 -4.70 5.34 8.81
C GLU A 19 -4.16 6.60 9.49
N ALA A 20 -4.73 7.74 9.15
CA ALA A 20 -4.38 9.02 9.75
C ALA A 20 -5.63 9.89 9.87
N SER A 21 -5.74 10.58 10.99
CA SER A 21 -6.85 11.48 11.31
C SER A 21 -6.77 12.82 10.58
N ASN A 22 -5.64 13.14 9.95
CA ASN A 22 -5.49 14.35 9.13
C ASN A 22 -4.65 14.08 7.86
N PRO A 23 -4.86 14.85 6.78
CA PRO A 23 -4.18 14.63 5.50
C PRO A 23 -2.66 14.81 5.55
N GLN A 24 -2.16 15.68 6.44
CA GLN A 24 -0.73 15.95 6.59
C GLN A 24 0.00 14.75 7.22
N SER A 25 -0.59 14.15 8.26
CA SER A 25 -0.12 12.92 8.88
C SER A 25 -0.21 11.74 7.92
N LEU A 26 -1.24 11.69 7.07
CA LEU A 26 -1.32 10.67 6.02
C LEU A 26 -0.16 10.80 5.03
N ALA A 27 0.10 12.01 4.52
CA ALA A 27 1.22 12.27 3.63
C ALA A 27 2.57 11.96 4.30
N TYR A 28 2.73 12.32 5.58
CA TYR A 28 3.93 12.01 6.34
C TYR A 28 4.14 10.50 6.48
N GLN A 29 3.09 9.73 6.79
CA GLN A 29 3.18 8.26 6.87
C GLN A 29 3.50 7.66 5.51
N ILE A 30 2.88 8.14 4.43
CA ILE A 30 3.17 7.67 3.06
C ILE A 30 4.64 7.90 2.68
N VAL A 31 5.23 9.02 3.10
CA VAL A 31 6.60 9.39 2.77
C VAL A 31 7.61 8.68 3.67
N ASN A 32 7.37 8.67 4.98
CA ASN A 32 8.35 8.23 5.99
C ASN A 32 8.15 6.79 6.47
N HIS A 33 6.97 6.21 6.26
CA HIS A 33 6.63 4.87 6.71
C HIS A 33 6.33 3.99 5.50
N ASP A 34 6.71 2.72 5.58
CA ASP A 34 6.32 1.74 4.58
C ASP A 34 5.02 1.06 5.04
N PRO A 35 4.10 0.74 4.10
CA PRO A 35 2.85 0.08 4.43
C PRO A 35 3.14 -1.35 4.88
N GLU A 36 2.38 -1.84 5.86
CA GLU A 36 2.50 -3.23 6.28
C GLU A 36 2.08 -4.18 5.14
N PRO A 37 2.79 -5.29 4.91
CA PRO A 37 2.45 -6.24 3.86
C PRO A 37 1.03 -6.80 4.05
N PRO A 38 0.20 -6.88 2.99
CA PRO A 38 -1.18 -7.35 3.11
C PRO A 38 -1.25 -8.83 3.53
N SER A 39 -0.21 -9.64 3.30
CA SER A 39 -0.08 -11.00 3.84
C SER A 39 -0.16 -11.07 5.37
N ARG A 40 0.22 -9.99 6.06
CA ARG A 40 0.14 -9.92 7.54
C ARG A 40 -1.31 -9.90 8.04
N PHE A 41 -2.22 -9.32 7.25
CA PHE A 41 -3.64 -9.26 7.57
C PHE A 41 -4.43 -10.40 6.92
N ARG A 42 -3.97 -10.86 5.76
CA ARG A 42 -4.59 -11.95 5.02
C ARG A 42 -3.53 -12.94 4.54
N PRO A 43 -3.28 -14.03 5.27
CA PRO A 43 -2.27 -15.02 4.89
C PRO A 43 -2.55 -15.74 3.56
N ASP A 44 -3.78 -15.64 3.03
CA ASP A 44 -4.13 -16.13 1.68
C ASP A 44 -3.51 -15.28 0.55
N VAL A 45 -2.97 -14.10 0.86
CA VAL A 45 -2.34 -13.23 -0.15
C VAL A 45 -1.01 -13.85 -0.55
N THR A 46 -0.89 -14.19 -1.82
CA THR A 46 0.32 -14.78 -2.39
C THR A 46 1.39 -13.71 -2.62
N ALA A 47 2.67 -14.08 -2.48
CA ALA A 47 3.83 -13.21 -2.71
C ALA A 47 3.76 -12.37 -4.02
N PRO A 48 3.38 -12.93 -5.20
CA PRO A 48 3.26 -12.12 -6.41
C PRO A 48 2.21 -11.01 -6.32
N MET A 49 1.14 -11.20 -5.55
CA MET A 49 0.13 -10.17 -5.35
C MET A 49 0.66 -9.02 -4.47
N GLU A 50 1.48 -9.35 -3.46
CA GLU A 50 2.17 -8.34 -2.66
C GLU A 50 3.15 -7.53 -3.49
N ASP A 51 3.91 -8.18 -4.37
CA ASP A 51 4.87 -7.49 -5.25
C ASP A 51 4.16 -6.50 -6.18
N ILE A 52 3.01 -6.87 -6.76
CA ILE A 52 2.21 -5.96 -7.60
C ILE A 52 1.75 -4.73 -6.79
N VAL A 53 1.21 -4.95 -5.59
CA VAL A 53 0.75 -3.87 -4.71
C VAL A 53 1.91 -2.97 -4.30
N LYS A 54 3.05 -3.57 -3.91
CA LYS A 54 4.27 -2.86 -3.51
C LYS A 54 4.84 -2.04 -4.67
N GLN A 55 4.82 -2.57 -5.88
CA GLN A 55 5.30 -1.86 -7.08
C GLN A 55 4.34 -0.73 -7.48
N ALA A 56 3.01 -0.95 -7.39
CA ALA A 56 2.02 0.11 -7.59
C ALA A 56 2.12 1.22 -6.53
N MET A 57 2.45 0.86 -5.29
CA MET A 57 2.70 1.78 -4.16
C MET A 57 4.16 2.23 -4.04
N SER A 58 5.02 1.95 -5.03
CA SER A 58 6.42 2.36 -4.99
C SER A 58 6.53 3.88 -4.83
N LYS A 59 7.45 4.34 -3.96
CA LYS A 59 7.69 5.77 -3.70
C LYS A 59 8.26 6.48 -4.92
N ASP A 60 9.01 5.76 -5.74
CA ASP A 60 9.59 6.27 -6.98
C ASP A 60 8.57 6.16 -8.13
N PRO A 61 8.09 7.29 -8.69
CA PRO A 61 7.19 7.28 -9.83
C PRO A 61 7.79 6.61 -11.08
N ALA A 62 9.12 6.63 -11.24
CA ALA A 62 9.80 5.99 -12.36
C ALA A 62 9.89 4.46 -12.22
N ARG A 63 9.62 3.94 -11.02
CA ARG A 63 9.45 2.50 -10.74
C ARG A 63 7.98 2.09 -10.62
N ARG A 64 7.03 3.02 -10.76
CA ARG A 64 5.63 2.66 -10.96
C ARG A 64 5.47 2.19 -12.41
N TYR A 65 4.66 1.15 -12.60
CA TYR A 65 4.26 0.65 -13.92
C TYR A 65 3.87 1.76 -14.89
#